data_AF-A0ABD1TPT9-F1
#
_entry.id   AF-A0ABD1TPT9-F1
#
_cell.length_a   1.000
_cell.length_b   1.000
_cell.length_c   1.000
_cell.angle_alpha   90.00
_cell.angle_beta   90.00
_cell.angle_gamma   90.00
#
_symmetry.space_group_name_H-M   'P 1'
#
loop_
_entity.id
_entity.type
_entity.pdbx_description
1 polymer ?
#
loop_
_entity_poly.entity_id
_entity_poly.type
_entity_poly.pdbx_seq_one_letter_code
_entity_poly.pdbx_strand_id
1 'polypeptide(L)'
;MEPIVDSDITSAICFLTEVCSDSICVIVVASWTATVHRGYTATLSVLAAFIGYLMTRIAMALPHACVSCYYVCYAENPENRLFDKTIPDRINLIKSGRDVVVPTPRIPRRFTR
;
A
#
# COMPACT_ATOMS: atom_id res chain seq x y z
N MET A 1 -0.55 15.78 11.52
CA MET A 1 -0.10 14.86 10.46
C MET A 1 -0.71 13.49 10.59
N GLU A 2 -0.93 12.98 11.80
CA GLU A 2 -1.59 11.69 12.05
C GLU A 2 -2.83 11.40 11.19
N PRO A 3 -3.83 12.30 11.03
CA PRO A 3 -5.02 12.00 10.22
C PRO A 3 -4.75 11.94 8.70
N ILE A 4 -3.67 12.57 8.22
CA ILE A 4 -3.24 12.46 6.82
C ILE A 4 -2.58 11.11 6.59
N VAL A 5 -1.68 10.72 7.51
CA VAL A 5 -1.01 9.42 7.47
C VAL A 5 -2.05 8.30 7.57
N ASP A 6 -3.08 8.50 8.40
CA ASP A 6 -4.17 7.53 8.55
C ASP A 6 -5.12 7.45 7.35
N SER A 7 -5.18 8.52 6.56
CA SER A 7 -5.93 8.57 5.29
C SER A 7 -5.10 8.11 4.09
N ASP A 8 -3.83 7.75 4.27
CA ASP A 8 -2.96 7.37 3.18
C ASP A 8 -3.35 5.99 2.61
N ILE A 9 -3.72 6.01 1.33
CA ILE A 9 -4.18 4.87 0.55
C ILE A 9 -2.97 4.11 -0.06
N THR A 10 -1.75 4.62 0.07
CA THR A 10 -0.53 3.98 -0.48
C THR A 10 -0.43 2.51 -0.09
N SER A 11 -0.72 2.17 1.18
CA SER A 11 -0.74 0.77 1.64
C SER A 11 -1.75 -0.11 0.89
N ALA A 12 -2.95 0.41 0.63
CA ALA A 12 -4.01 -0.30 -0.08
C ALA A 12 -3.71 -0.45 -1.58
N ILE A 13 -3.15 0.59 -2.22
CA ILE A 13 -2.73 0.52 -3.63
C ILE A 13 -1.59 -0.48 -3.79
N CYS A 14 -0.56 -0.40 -2.94
CA CYS A 14 0.56 -1.34 -2.98
C CYS A 14 0.08 -2.78 -2.82
N PHE A 15 -0.79 -3.04 -1.84
CA PHE A 15 -1.38 -4.35 -1.63
C PHE A 15 -2.21 -4.84 -2.83
N LEU A 16 -3.00 -3.97 -3.46
CA LEU A 16 -3.78 -4.36 -4.65
C LEU A 16 -2.86 -4.69 -5.84
N THR A 17 -1.83 -3.87 -6.08
CA THR A 17 -0.88 -4.11 -7.17
C THR A 17 -0.08 -5.40 -6.98
N GLU A 18 0.24 -5.73 -5.73
CA GLU A 18 0.87 -6.99 -5.34
C GLU A 18 -0.01 -8.18 -5.73
N VAL A 19 -1.27 -8.19 -5.27
CA VAL A 19 -2.20 -9.30 -5.51
C VAL A 19 -2.42 -9.50 -7.01
N CYS A 20 -2.54 -8.40 -7.77
CA CYS A 20 -2.67 -8.46 -9.22
C CYS A 20 -1.42 -9.06 -9.89
N SER A 21 -0.22 -8.64 -9.49
CA SER A 21 1.05 -9.14 -10.07
C SER A 21 1.28 -10.61 -9.74
N ASP A 22 1.00 -11.02 -8.51
CA ASP A 22 1.15 -12.42 -8.07
C ASP A 22 0.20 -13.34 -8.85
N SER A 23 -1.06 -12.91 -9.02
CA SER A 23 -2.05 -13.64 -9.82
C SER A 23 -1.58 -13.86 -11.26
N ILE A 24 -1.07 -12.81 -11.92
CA ILE A 24 -0.52 -12.92 -13.28
C ILE A 24 0.65 -13.91 -13.31
N CYS A 25 1.56 -13.82 -12.34
CA CYS A 25 2.73 -14.71 -12.25
C CYS A 25 2.32 -16.17 -12.07
N VAL A 26 1.39 -16.45 -11.16
CA VAL A 26 0.85 -17.80 -10.93
C VAL A 26 0.17 -18.34 -12.18
N ILE A 27 -0.63 -17.54 -12.89
CA ILE A 27 -1.29 -17.96 -14.14
C ILE A 27 -0.25 -18.34 -15.21
N VAL A 28 0.81 -17.53 -15.37
CA VAL A 28 1.89 -17.81 -16.33
C VAL A 28 2.67 -19.08 -15.95
N VAL A 29 3.04 -19.24 -14.69
CA VAL A 29 3.76 -20.44 -14.22
C VAL A 29 2.89 -21.69 -14.35
N ALA A 30 1.61 -21.60 -13.97
CA ALA A 30 0.66 -22.70 -14.06
C ALA A 30 0.43 -23.14 -15.52
N SER A 31 0.24 -22.17 -16.42
CA SER A 31 0.03 -22.46 -17.85
C SER A 31 1.28 -23.06 -18.51
N TRP A 32 2.47 -22.55 -18.19
CA TRP A 32 3.75 -23.13 -18.64
C TRP A 32 3.98 -24.54 -18.10
N THR A 33 3.74 -24.77 -16.81
CA THR A 33 3.96 -26.10 -16.21
C THR A 33 2.92 -27.11 -16.66
N ALA A 34 1.69 -26.69 -16.97
CA ALA A 34 0.67 -27.55 -17.55
C ALA A 34 1.05 -28.09 -18.94
N THR A 35 1.86 -27.37 -19.72
CA THR A 35 2.33 -27.81 -21.05
C THR A 35 3.59 -28.67 -20.96
N VAL A 36 4.52 -28.38 -20.04
CA VAL A 36 5.80 -29.10 -19.94
C VAL A 36 5.73 -30.32 -18.99
N HIS A 37 5.20 -30.15 -17.78
CA HIS A 37 5.16 -31.19 -16.74
C HIS A 37 3.92 -31.07 -15.83
N ARG A 38 2.81 -31.68 -16.25
CA ARG A 38 1.52 -31.69 -15.51
C ARG A 38 1.60 -32.15 -14.06
N GLY A 39 2.57 -33.01 -13.72
CA GLY A 39 2.72 -33.53 -12.35
C GLY A 39 3.16 -32.49 -11.32
N TYR A 40 3.81 -31.40 -11.74
CA TYR A 40 4.41 -30.42 -10.83
C TYR A 40 3.70 -29.06 -10.82
N THR A 41 2.65 -28.89 -11.62
CA THR A 41 1.91 -27.62 -11.77
C THR A 41 1.46 -27.05 -10.43
N ALA A 42 0.87 -27.87 -9.55
CA ALA A 42 0.40 -27.40 -8.25
C ALA A 42 1.55 -26.91 -7.35
N THR A 43 2.62 -27.70 -7.24
CA THR A 43 3.81 -27.35 -6.44
C THR A 43 4.51 -26.09 -6.93
N LEU A 44 4.67 -25.94 -8.25
CA LEU A 44 5.35 -24.77 -8.83
C LEU A 44 4.48 -23.51 -8.74
N SER A 45 3.16 -23.63 -8.87
CA SER A 45 2.24 -22.51 -8.64
C SER A 45 2.24 -22.05 -7.18
N VAL A 46 2.23 -22.98 -6.22
CA VAL A 46 2.31 -22.64 -4.79
C VAL A 46 3.66 -22.01 -4.43
N LEU A 47 4.76 -22.54 -4.98
CA LEU A 47 6.09 -21.98 -4.78
C LEU A 47 6.20 -20.57 -5.37
N ALA A 48 5.67 -20.36 -6.57
CA ALA A 48 5.65 -19.05 -7.22
C ALA A 48 4.86 -18.02 -6.40
N ALA A 49 3.67 -18.38 -5.92
CA ALA A 49 2.86 -17.54 -5.04
C ALA A 49 3.59 -17.20 -3.72
N PHE A 50 4.30 -18.18 -3.14
CA PHE A 50 5.03 -17.95 -1.89
C PHE A 50 6.23 -17.01 -2.07
N ILE A 51 6.98 -17.16 -3.17
CA ILE A 51 8.09 -16.27 -3.51
C ILE A 51 7.57 -14.87 -3.84
N GLY A 52 6.48 -14.76 -4.60
CA GLY A 52 5.82 -13.49 -4.93
C GLY A 52 5.36 -12.74 -3.68
N TYR A 53 4.72 -13.44 -2.74
CA TYR A 53 4.33 -12.88 -1.43
C TYR A 53 5.54 -12.34 -0.66
N LEU A 54 6.61 -13.13 -0.51
CA LEU A 54 7.79 -12.70 0.26
C LEU A 54 8.52 -11.51 -0.37
N MET A 55 8.72 -11.54 -1.69
CA MET A 55 9.35 -10.43 -2.42
C MET A 55 8.53 -9.15 -2.29
N THR A 56 7.21 -9.26 -2.31
CA THR A 56 6.37 -8.07 -2.29
C THR A 56 6.22 -7.47 -0.89
N ARG A 57 6.27 -8.29 0.16
CA ARG A 57 6.42 -7.79 1.55
C ARG A 57 7.67 -6.94 1.72
N ILE A 58 8.77 -7.29 1.09
CA ILE A 58 10.01 -6.50 1.11
C ILE A 58 9.85 -5.24 0.25
N ALA A 59 9.24 -5.38 -0.94
CA ALA A 59 8.99 -4.26 -1.84
C ALA A 59 8.08 -3.18 -1.22
N MET A 60 7.09 -3.55 -0.40
CA MET A 60 6.19 -2.61 0.28
C MET A 60 6.89 -1.74 1.33
N ALA A 61 8.01 -2.18 1.91
CA ALA A 61 8.74 -1.38 2.89
C ALA A 61 9.34 -0.11 2.27
N LEU A 62 9.72 -0.16 0.99
CA LEU A 62 10.35 0.95 0.28
C LEU A 62 9.40 2.14 0.02
N PRO A 63 8.24 2.00 -0.66
CA PRO A 63 7.33 3.11 -0.90
C PRO A 63 6.77 3.65 0.43
N HIS A 64 6.54 2.78 1.41
CA HIS A 64 6.09 3.21 2.74
C HIS A 64 7.14 4.08 3.44
N ALA A 65 8.43 3.72 3.35
CA ALA A 65 9.52 4.54 3.86
C ALA A 65 9.68 5.85 3.09
N CYS A 66 9.57 5.83 1.76
CA CYS A 66 9.65 7.03 0.92
C CYS A 66 8.58 8.07 1.28
N VAL A 67 7.32 7.63 1.41
CA VAL A 67 6.20 8.51 1.79
C VAL A 67 6.35 8.99 3.25
N SER A 68 6.79 8.13 4.16
CA SER A 68 7.05 8.50 5.55
C SER A 68 8.12 9.59 5.67
N CYS A 69 9.25 9.44 4.97
CA CYS A 69 10.31 10.45 4.93
C CYS A 69 9.80 11.76 4.32
N TYR A 70 8.95 11.70 3.30
CA TYR A 70 8.34 12.89 2.71
C TYR A 70 7.51 13.68 3.72
N TYR A 71 6.69 13.00 4.55
CA TYR A 71 5.94 13.65 5.62
C TYR A 71 6.85 14.24 6.71
N VAL A 72 7.94 13.56 7.08
CA VAL A 72 8.91 14.08 8.04
C VAL A 72 9.60 15.35 7.52
N CYS A 73 10.07 15.33 6.28
CA CYS A 73 10.71 16.51 5.67
C CYS A 73 9.73 17.69 5.54
N TYR A 74 8.46 17.43 5.25
CA TYR A 74 7.42 18.46 5.25
C TYR A 74 7.17 19.02 6.65
N ALA A 75 7.20 18.17 7.69
CA ALA A 75 7.04 18.59 9.07
C ALA A 75 8.17 19.50 9.55
N GLU A 76 9.38 19.27 9.06
CA GLU A 76 10.56 20.04 9.42
C GLU A 76 10.55 21.45 8.81
N ASN A 77 10.22 21.58 7.51
CA ASN A 77 10.19 22.88 6.82
C ASN A 77 9.03 22.95 5.79
N PRO A 78 7.81 23.34 6.22
CA PRO A 78 6.64 23.34 5.34
C PRO A 78 6.65 24.44 4.27
N GLU A 79 7.41 25.52 4.46
CA GLU A 79 7.54 26.65 3.52
C GLU A 79 8.62 26.42 2.43
N ASN A 80 9.20 25.23 2.38
CA ASN A 80 10.26 24.93 1.42
C ASN A 80 9.70 24.91 -0.01
N ARG A 81 10.43 25.52 -0.96
CA ARG A 81 9.99 25.72 -2.36
C ARG A 81 9.79 24.42 -3.15
N LEU A 82 10.25 23.29 -2.62
CA LEU A 82 10.08 21.95 -3.19
C LEU A 82 8.71 21.34 -2.87
N PHE A 83 7.99 21.88 -1.87
CA PHE A 83 6.67 21.40 -1.50
C PHE A 83 5.60 22.24 -2.19
N ASP A 84 4.58 21.56 -2.69
CA ASP A 84 3.41 22.16 -3.29
C ASP A 84 2.27 22.32 -2.27
N LYS A 85 1.23 23.08 -2.61
CA LYS A 85 0.08 23.38 -1.72
C LYS A 85 -0.84 22.17 -1.47
N THR A 86 -0.54 21.01 -2.04
CA THR A 86 -1.34 19.79 -1.96
C THR A 86 -1.50 19.28 -0.52
N ILE A 87 -0.43 19.25 0.27
CA ILE A 87 -0.49 18.84 1.68
C ILE A 87 -1.32 19.82 2.54
N PRO A 88 -1.06 21.14 2.54
CA PRO A 88 -1.82 22.07 3.36
C PRO A 88 -3.30 22.13 2.94
N ASP A 89 -3.62 21.99 1.65
CA ASP A 89 -5.00 21.92 1.18
C ASP A 89 -5.72 20.67 1.72
N ARG A 90 -5.06 19.50 1.74
CA ARG A 90 -5.62 18.29 2.37
C ARG A 90 -5.76 18.44 3.88
N ILE A 91 -4.83 19.08 4.58
CA ILE A 91 -4.98 19.39 6.02
C ILE A 91 -6.23 20.22 6.26
N ASN A 92 -6.45 21.26 5.44
CA ASN A 92 -7.59 22.15 5.57
C ASN A 92 -8.92 21.47 5.25
N LEU A 93 -8.95 20.55 4.27
CA LEU A 93 -10.12 19.74 3.96
C LEU A 93 -10.50 18.81 5.12
N ILE A 94 -9.52 18.12 5.71
CA ILE A 94 -9.72 17.27 6.88
C ILE A 94 -10.23 18.09 8.08
N LYS A 95 -9.61 19.26 8.36
CA LYS A 95 -10.04 20.16 9.44
C LYS A 95 -11.43 20.74 9.23
N SER A 96 -11.80 21.05 7.99
CA SER A 96 -13.10 21.61 7.64
C SER A 96 -14.24 20.59 7.70
N GLY A 97 -13.96 19.29 7.94
CA GLY A 97 -14.97 18.22 7.95
C GLY A 97 -15.62 17.98 6.59
N ARG A 98 -15.02 18.52 5.51
CA ARG A 98 -15.50 18.37 4.12
C ARG A 98 -14.84 17.22 3.38
N ASP A 99 -13.85 16.57 4.00
CA ASP A 99 -13.20 15.40 3.44
C ASP A 99 -14.09 14.17 3.70
N VAL A 100 -14.45 13.43 2.65
CA VAL A 100 -15.14 12.12 2.74
C VAL A 100 -14.11 11.08 3.17
N VAL A 101 -13.49 11.29 4.33
CA VAL A 101 -12.56 10.35 4.93
C VAL A 101 -13.40 9.45 5.82
N VAL A 102 -13.60 8.20 5.37
CA VAL A 102 -14.04 7.13 6.27
C VAL A 102 -12.82 6.82 7.14
N PRO A 103 -12.82 7.18 8.44
CA PRO A 103 -11.71 6.82 9.31
C PRO A 103 -11.60 5.30 9.29
N THR A 104 -10.40 4.75 9.05
CA THR A 104 -10.22 3.32 9.19
C THR A 104 -10.56 2.95 10.65
N PRO A 105 -11.55 2.09 10.91
CA PRO A 105 -12.04 1.87 12.26
C PRO A 105 -11.00 1.06 13.03
N ARG A 106 -10.07 1.74 13.70
CA ARG A 106 -9.08 1.08 14.56
C ARG A 106 -9.60 0.80 15.96
N ILE A 107 -10.70 1.44 16.36
CA ILE A 107 -11.33 1.25 17.68
C ILE A 107 -12.86 1.33 17.53
N PRO A 108 -13.63 0.33 18.00
CA PRO A 108 -15.09 0.46 18.11
C PRO A 108 -15.40 1.70 18.96
N ARG A 109 -16.30 2.58 18.48
CA ARG A 109 -16.77 3.80 19.17
C ARG A 109 -17.14 3.64 20.65
N ARG A 110 -17.29 2.40 21.12
CA ARG A 110 -17.54 2.03 22.51
C ARG A 110 -16.36 2.27 23.46
N PHE A 111 -15.12 2.39 22.96
CA PHE A 111 -13.91 2.52 23.80
C PHE A 111 -13.30 3.92 23.86
N THR A 112 -13.89 4.91 23.19
CA THR A 112 -13.51 6.32 23.31
C THR A 112 -14.35 6.96 24.43
N ARG A 113 -13.88 6.87 25.67
CA ARG A 113 -14.44 7.61 26.81
C ARG A 113 -13.34 8.20 27.67
#